data_AF-A0A849DM38-F1
#
_entry.id   AF-A0A849DM38-F1
#
_cell.length_a   1.000
_cell.length_b   1.000
_cell.length_c   1.000
_cell.angle_alpha   90.00
_cell.angle_beta   90.00
_cell.angle_gamma   90.00
#
_symmetry.space_group_name_H-M   'P 1'
#
loop_
_entity.id
_entity.type
_entity.pdbx_description
1 polymer ?
#
loop_
_entity_poly.entity_id
_entity_poly.type
_entity_poly.pdbx_seq_one_letter_code
_entity_poly.pdbx_strand_id
1 'polypeptide(L)'
;MTRAWRVTEPPQVLEVRAGRRVGERLAALVSERTDTLRRMDDFLGGGDLHDLVRRELRSAIALVRQASYTEPVGRQLLGAVGELAQLAGWVASDAGRYVTAERYYLGGVSAAHAAGDDPLAANLLSSLSYQLANVGDRREAVLLATAAAKGAGSAATATTRALLTERVAWAQARLGCPQATLRALGEVDEAYADRSP
;
A
#
# COMPACT_ATOMS: atom_id res chain seq x y z
N MET A 1 18.39 -21.82 -2.81
CA MET A 1 17.04 -21.81 -2.21
C MET A 1 16.12 -20.73 -2.81
N THR A 2 16.43 -20.17 -3.99
CA THR A 2 15.86 -18.89 -4.47
C THR A 2 14.70 -19.01 -5.47
N ARG A 3 14.21 -20.23 -5.75
CA ARG A 3 13.20 -20.49 -6.81
C ARG A 3 11.87 -21.07 -6.33
N ALA A 4 11.70 -21.38 -5.05
CA ALA A 4 10.49 -22.04 -4.54
C ALA A 4 9.23 -21.16 -4.63
N TRP A 5 9.38 -19.84 -4.51
CA TRP A 5 8.24 -18.90 -4.58
C TRP A 5 7.68 -18.73 -5.99
N ARG A 6 8.45 -19.03 -7.05
CA ARG A 6 8.00 -18.94 -8.45
C ARG A 6 6.93 -19.99 -8.79
N VAL A 7 6.73 -20.99 -7.94
CA VAL A 7 5.96 -22.20 -8.24
C VAL A 7 4.68 -22.30 -7.41
N THR A 8 4.52 -21.51 -6.34
CA THR A 8 3.29 -21.50 -5.57
C THR A 8 2.24 -20.66 -6.28
N GLU A 9 1.21 -21.32 -6.82
CA GLU A 9 -0.01 -20.63 -7.24
C GLU A 9 -0.55 -19.80 -6.06
N PRO A 10 -1.10 -18.60 -6.32
CA PRO A 10 -1.73 -17.80 -5.29
C PRO A 10 -2.76 -18.67 -4.53
N PRO A 11 -2.74 -18.73 -3.19
CA PRO A 11 -3.64 -19.60 -2.41
C PRO A 11 -5.12 -19.34 -2.73
N GLN A 12 -5.45 -18.11 -3.14
CA GLN A 12 -6.76 -17.68 -3.62
C GLN A 12 -7.20 -18.49 -4.84
N VAL A 13 -6.29 -18.77 -5.79
CA VAL A 13 -6.58 -19.53 -7.01
C VAL A 13 -6.87 -21.00 -6.69
N LEU A 14 -6.11 -21.59 -5.77
CA LEU A 14 -6.26 -22.98 -5.37
C LEU A 14 -7.56 -23.21 -4.58
N GLU A 15 -7.88 -22.32 -3.63
CA GLU A 15 -9.07 -22.44 -2.79
C GLU A 15 -10.36 -22.14 -3.56
N VAL A 16 -10.35 -21.15 -4.47
CA VAL A 16 -11.53 -20.83 -5.31
C VAL A 16 -11.82 -21.96 -6.30
N ARG A 17 -10.80 -22.57 -6.92
CA ARG A 17 -10.98 -23.73 -7.82
C ARG A 17 -11.60 -24.93 -7.10
N ALA A 18 -11.42 -25.04 -5.78
CA ALA A 18 -12.00 -26.09 -4.97
C ALA A 18 -13.46 -25.85 -4.55
N GLY A 19 -14.08 -24.73 -4.96
CA GLY A 19 -15.50 -24.44 -4.73
C GLY A 19 -15.87 -24.17 -3.26
N ARG A 20 -14.88 -23.89 -2.40
CA ARG A 20 -15.10 -23.67 -0.97
C ARG A 20 -15.56 -22.23 -0.69
N ARG A 21 -16.47 -22.07 0.27
CA ARG A 21 -16.83 -20.76 0.81
C ARG A 21 -15.59 -20.09 1.38
N VAL A 22 -15.34 -18.84 1.01
CA VAL A 22 -14.16 -18.09 1.47
C VAL A 22 -14.39 -17.68 2.92
N GLY A 23 -13.56 -18.22 3.80
CA GLY A 23 -13.59 -17.95 5.24
C GLY A 23 -12.32 -17.27 5.74
N GLU A 24 -12.29 -17.01 7.04
CA GLU A 24 -11.21 -16.29 7.75
C GLU A 24 -9.82 -16.86 7.47
N ARG A 25 -9.69 -18.18 7.34
CA ARG A 25 -8.42 -18.84 7.03
C ARG A 25 -7.82 -18.39 5.70
N LEU A 26 -8.63 -18.29 4.65
CA LEU A 26 -8.11 -17.84 3.35
C LEU A 26 -7.77 -16.35 3.41
N ALA A 27 -8.61 -15.53 4.05
CA ALA A 27 -8.30 -14.11 4.21
C ALA A 27 -6.98 -13.89 4.97
N ALA A 28 -6.74 -14.65 6.05
CA ALA A 28 -5.48 -14.63 6.78
C ALA A 28 -4.29 -15.06 5.92
N LEU A 29 -4.44 -16.10 5.09
CA LEU A 29 -3.40 -16.53 4.16
C LEU A 29 -3.06 -15.46 3.13
N VAL A 30 -4.04 -14.72 2.61
CA VAL A 30 -3.77 -13.59 1.69
C VAL A 30 -2.96 -12.51 2.40
N SER A 31 -3.36 -12.11 3.61
CA SER A 31 -2.61 -11.14 4.42
C SER A 31 -1.17 -11.58 4.69
N GLU A 32 -0.96 -12.84 5.09
CA GLU A 32 0.37 -13.39 5.36
C GLU A 32 1.27 -13.39 4.10
N ARG A 33 0.68 -13.63 2.92
CA ARG A 33 1.41 -13.54 1.65
C ARG A 33 1.76 -12.12 1.29
N THR A 34 0.87 -11.15 1.51
CA THR A 34 1.19 -9.74 1.36
C THR A 34 2.39 -9.32 2.21
N ASP A 35 2.42 -9.70 3.49
CA ASP A 35 3.56 -9.40 4.38
C ASP A 35 4.86 -10.06 3.91
N THR A 36 4.77 -11.27 3.38
CA THR A 36 5.91 -11.99 2.83
C THR A 36 6.46 -11.28 1.60
N LEU A 37 5.60 -10.83 0.68
CA LEU A 37 6.00 -10.09 -0.51
C LEU A 37 6.64 -8.75 -0.16
N ARG A 38 6.10 -8.06 0.85
CA ARG A 38 6.66 -6.79 1.34
C ARG A 38 8.08 -6.98 1.87
N ARG A 39 8.32 -8.00 2.70
CA ARG A 39 9.69 -8.33 3.14
C ARG A 39 10.62 -8.74 1.99
N MET A 40 10.07 -9.31 0.91
CA MET A 40 10.88 -9.69 -0.26
C MET A 40 11.30 -8.48 -1.10
N ASP A 41 10.55 -7.37 -1.06
CA ASP A 41 10.94 -6.09 -1.68
C ASP A 41 12.28 -5.58 -1.19
N ASP A 42 12.57 -5.78 0.10
CA ASP A 42 13.85 -5.40 0.71
C ASP A 42 15.06 -6.18 0.12
N PHE A 43 14.84 -7.31 -0.55
CA PHE A 43 15.91 -8.23 -0.99
C PHE A 43 15.93 -8.59 -2.49
N LEU A 44 14.86 -8.35 -3.23
CA LEU A 44 14.74 -8.74 -4.64
C LEU A 44 14.81 -7.52 -5.58
N GLY A 45 15.52 -7.66 -6.71
CA GLY A 45 15.49 -6.66 -7.78
C GLY A 45 14.10 -6.55 -8.42
N GLY A 46 13.67 -5.32 -8.76
CA GLY A 46 12.27 -4.98 -9.04
C GLY A 46 11.56 -5.72 -10.18
N GLY A 47 12.28 -6.34 -11.13
CA GLY A 47 11.67 -7.01 -12.28
C GLY A 47 10.90 -8.30 -11.95
N ASP A 48 11.52 -9.21 -11.18
CA ASP A 48 10.91 -10.50 -10.81
C ASP A 48 9.80 -10.32 -9.76
N LEU A 49 9.96 -9.34 -8.86
CA LEU A 49 8.99 -9.05 -7.82
C LEU A 49 7.73 -8.37 -8.39
N HIS A 50 7.87 -7.44 -9.33
CA HIS A 50 6.74 -6.77 -9.98
C HIS A 50 5.71 -7.78 -10.51
N ASP A 51 6.20 -8.80 -11.19
CA ASP A 51 5.37 -9.76 -11.89
C ASP A 51 4.68 -10.75 -10.95
N LEU A 52 5.30 -11.03 -9.80
CA LEU A 52 4.72 -11.79 -8.70
C LEU A 52 3.60 -10.99 -8.03
N VAL A 53 3.91 -9.79 -7.56
CA VAL A 53 2.98 -8.90 -6.85
C VAL A 53 1.74 -8.61 -7.71
N ARG A 54 1.94 -8.37 -9.02
CA ARG A 54 0.84 -8.18 -9.96
C ARG A 54 -0.09 -9.40 -10.07
N ARG A 55 0.45 -10.61 -10.05
CA ARG A 55 -0.35 -11.86 -10.10
C ARG A 55 -1.14 -12.06 -8.82
N GLU A 56 -0.52 -11.80 -7.68
CA GLU A 56 -1.16 -11.87 -6.35
C GLU A 56 -2.29 -10.85 -6.22
N LEU A 57 -2.03 -9.58 -6.58
CA LEU A 57 -3.05 -8.52 -6.58
C LEU A 57 -4.25 -8.89 -7.47
N ARG A 58 -3.99 -9.39 -8.69
CA ARG A 58 -5.07 -9.81 -9.59
C ARG A 58 -5.92 -10.93 -8.99
N SER A 59 -5.27 -11.89 -8.33
CA SER A 59 -5.94 -13.04 -7.72
C SER A 59 -6.77 -12.62 -6.50
N ALA A 60 -6.25 -11.72 -5.67
CA ALA A 60 -6.99 -11.14 -4.54
C ALA A 60 -8.21 -10.32 -5.01
N ILE A 61 -8.07 -9.51 -6.07
CA ILE A 61 -9.20 -8.77 -6.66
C ILE A 61 -10.26 -9.74 -7.20
N ALA A 62 -9.85 -10.81 -7.88
CA ALA A 62 -10.78 -11.82 -8.37
C ALA A 62 -11.53 -12.51 -7.22
N LEU A 63 -10.83 -12.84 -6.14
CA LEU A 63 -11.40 -13.43 -4.93
C LEU A 63 -12.50 -12.53 -4.33
N VAL A 64 -12.22 -11.25 -4.14
CA VAL A 64 -13.19 -10.25 -3.66
C VAL A 64 -14.40 -10.15 -4.60
N ARG A 65 -14.19 -10.20 -5.91
CA ARG A 65 -15.29 -10.00 -6.88
C ARG A 65 -16.18 -11.22 -7.10
N GLN A 66 -15.65 -12.43 -6.93
CA GLN A 66 -16.29 -13.66 -7.42
C GLN A 66 -16.72 -14.60 -6.29
N ALA A 67 -16.12 -14.50 -5.11
CA ALA A 67 -16.45 -15.39 -4.00
C ALA A 67 -17.61 -14.88 -3.15
N SER A 68 -18.24 -15.81 -2.43
CA SER A 68 -19.20 -15.48 -1.36
C SER A 68 -18.52 -15.59 0.00
N TYR A 69 -18.60 -14.51 0.78
CA TYR A 69 -18.01 -14.40 2.11
C TYR A 69 -18.91 -13.54 3.03
N THR A 70 -18.64 -13.55 4.34
CA THR A 70 -19.30 -12.67 5.29
C THR A 70 -18.69 -11.26 5.22
N GLU A 71 -19.41 -10.25 5.70
CA GLU A 71 -18.93 -8.86 5.69
C GLU A 71 -17.56 -8.68 6.39
N PRO A 72 -17.28 -9.28 7.58
CA PRO A 72 -15.96 -9.16 8.21
C PRO A 72 -14.83 -9.75 7.36
N VAL A 73 -15.07 -10.89 6.71
CA VAL A 73 -14.10 -11.52 5.80
C VAL A 73 -13.89 -10.65 4.56
N GLY A 74 -14.95 -10.03 4.04
CA GLY A 74 -14.87 -9.09 2.92
C GLY A 74 -13.97 -7.89 3.23
N ARG A 75 -14.12 -7.28 4.42
CA ARG A 75 -13.25 -6.17 4.85
C ARG A 75 -11.78 -6.59 4.95
N GLN A 76 -11.51 -7.77 5.52
CA GLN A 76 -10.14 -8.30 5.60
C GLN A 76 -9.52 -8.51 4.21
N LEU A 77 -10.29 -9.07 3.26
CA LEU A 77 -9.83 -9.26 1.89
C LEU A 77 -9.58 -7.94 1.16
N LEU A 78 -10.45 -6.94 1.36
CA LEU A 78 -10.28 -5.60 0.81
C LEU A 78 -9.03 -4.90 1.38
N GLY A 79 -8.77 -5.04 2.68
CA GLY A 79 -7.52 -4.57 3.30
C GLY A 79 -6.30 -5.23 2.64
N ALA A 80 -6.32 -6.55 2.46
CA ALA A 80 -5.24 -7.26 1.78
C ALA A 80 -5.05 -6.83 0.31
N VAL A 81 -6.15 -6.50 -0.40
CA VAL A 81 -6.07 -5.90 -1.74
C VAL A 81 -5.42 -4.51 -1.68
N GLY A 82 -5.76 -3.67 -0.70
CA GLY A 82 -5.15 -2.36 -0.51
C GLY A 82 -3.63 -2.46 -0.28
N GLU A 83 -3.21 -3.38 0.58
CA GLU A 83 -1.78 -3.63 0.87
C GLU A 83 -1.02 -4.17 -0.36
N LEU A 84 -1.60 -5.11 -1.11
CA LEU A 84 -1.02 -5.61 -2.36
C LEU A 84 -0.95 -4.53 -3.44
N ALA A 85 -1.95 -3.65 -3.49
CA ALA A 85 -1.97 -2.52 -4.42
C ALA A 85 -0.91 -1.48 -4.06
N GLN A 86 -0.64 -1.26 -2.77
CA GLN A 86 0.43 -0.40 -2.30
C GLN A 86 1.79 -0.92 -2.78
N LEU A 87 2.05 -2.22 -2.57
CA LEU A 87 3.30 -2.84 -3.02
C LEU A 87 3.41 -2.87 -4.56
N ALA A 88 2.31 -3.17 -5.26
CA ALA A 88 2.29 -3.16 -6.73
C ALA A 88 2.58 -1.76 -7.29
N GLY A 89 2.03 -0.73 -6.65
CA GLY A 89 2.28 0.67 -6.99
C GLY A 89 3.75 1.05 -6.76
N TRP A 90 4.30 0.67 -5.62
CA TRP A 90 5.70 0.95 -5.27
C TRP A 90 6.68 0.37 -6.29
N VAL A 91 6.58 -0.94 -6.54
CA VAL A 91 7.46 -1.63 -7.49
C VAL A 91 7.25 -1.13 -8.93
N ALA A 92 6.02 -0.77 -9.32
CA ALA A 92 5.77 -0.18 -10.64
C ALA A 92 6.39 1.22 -10.76
N SER A 93 6.36 2.03 -9.71
CA SER A 93 6.99 3.36 -9.67
C SER A 93 8.52 3.26 -9.80
N ASP A 94 9.15 2.35 -9.05
CA ASP A 94 10.60 2.10 -9.12
C ASP A 94 11.05 1.61 -10.50
N ALA A 95 10.18 0.86 -11.19
CA ALA A 95 10.39 0.43 -12.57
C ALA A 95 10.08 1.53 -13.62
N GLY A 96 9.76 2.77 -13.20
CA GLY A 96 9.44 3.89 -14.09
C GLY A 96 8.05 3.81 -14.74
N ARG A 97 7.17 2.91 -14.27
CA ARG A 97 5.82 2.69 -14.83
C ARG A 97 4.77 3.53 -14.11
N TYR A 98 4.96 4.85 -14.08
CA TYR A 98 4.22 5.79 -13.23
C TYR A 98 2.70 5.76 -13.41
N VAL A 99 2.20 5.65 -14.65
CA VAL A 99 0.75 5.54 -14.93
C VAL A 99 0.17 4.23 -14.38
N THR A 100 0.94 3.15 -14.39
CA THR A 100 0.51 1.87 -13.83
C THR A 100 0.51 1.93 -12.30
N ALA A 101 1.55 2.51 -11.72
CA ALA A 101 1.66 2.72 -10.28
C ALA A 101 0.51 3.56 -9.73
N GLU A 102 0.18 4.67 -10.38
CA GLU A 102 -0.95 5.53 -10.01
C GLU A 102 -2.28 4.77 -9.99
N ARG A 103 -2.55 3.94 -11.00
CA ARG A 103 -3.75 3.09 -11.03
C ARG A 103 -3.80 2.10 -9.87
N TYR A 104 -2.65 1.54 -9.48
CA TYR A 104 -2.58 0.67 -8.32
C TYR A 104 -2.83 1.45 -7.03
N TYR A 105 -2.19 2.60 -6.83
CA TYR A 105 -2.43 3.43 -5.64
C TYR A 105 -3.91 3.83 -5.50
N LEU A 106 -4.54 4.36 -6.56
CA LEU A 106 -5.94 4.79 -6.50
C LEU A 106 -6.93 3.62 -6.32
N GLY A 107 -6.65 2.48 -6.96
CA GLY A 107 -7.43 1.26 -6.74
C GLY A 107 -7.30 0.74 -5.31
N GLY A 108 -6.09 0.80 -4.75
CA GLY A 108 -5.82 0.48 -3.36
C GLY A 108 -6.54 1.40 -2.39
N VAL A 109 -6.56 2.72 -2.63
CA VAL A 109 -7.27 3.71 -1.80
C VAL A 109 -8.75 3.35 -1.71
N SER A 110 -9.35 3.00 -2.85
CA SER A 110 -10.76 2.57 -2.92
C SER A 110 -11.00 1.29 -2.10
N ALA A 111 -10.08 0.31 -2.16
CA ALA A 111 -10.19 -0.93 -1.41
C ALA A 111 -9.99 -0.72 0.11
N ALA A 112 -9.01 0.09 0.50
CA ALA A 112 -8.73 0.43 1.89
C ALA A 112 -9.89 1.18 2.55
N HIS A 113 -10.47 2.17 1.87
CA HIS A 113 -11.68 2.83 2.36
C HIS A 113 -12.87 1.87 2.49
N ALA A 114 -13.07 0.97 1.51
CA ALA A 114 -14.13 -0.04 1.61
C ALA A 114 -13.89 -1.06 2.74
N ALA A 115 -12.63 -1.26 3.15
CA ALA A 115 -12.27 -2.05 4.33
C ALA A 115 -12.43 -1.29 5.66
N GLY A 116 -12.58 0.04 5.62
CA GLY A 116 -12.55 0.91 6.81
C GLY A 116 -11.14 1.13 7.36
N ASP A 117 -10.12 1.03 6.52
CA ASP A 117 -8.70 1.18 6.89
C ASP A 117 -8.15 2.53 6.38
N ASP A 118 -8.45 3.59 7.13
CA ASP A 118 -7.99 4.95 6.84
C ASP A 118 -6.45 5.10 6.86
N PRO A 119 -5.70 4.47 7.79
CA PRO A 119 -4.23 4.48 7.74
C PRO A 119 -3.66 3.92 6.44
N LEU A 120 -4.20 2.80 5.95
CA LEU A 120 -3.77 2.21 4.69
C LEU A 120 -4.12 3.10 3.50
N ALA A 121 -5.34 3.65 3.45
CA ALA A 121 -5.74 4.59 2.41
C ALA A 121 -4.81 5.81 2.35
N ALA A 122 -4.46 6.37 3.51
CA ALA A 122 -3.49 7.46 3.61
C ALA A 122 -2.10 7.05 3.11
N ASN A 123 -1.61 5.86 3.44
CA ASN A 123 -0.32 5.37 2.97
C ASN A 123 -0.25 5.20 1.43
N LEU A 124 -1.33 4.71 0.83
CA LEU A 124 -1.45 4.62 -0.64
C LEU A 124 -1.41 6.00 -1.29
N LEU A 125 -2.16 6.97 -0.73
CA LEU A 125 -2.18 8.34 -1.22
C LEU A 125 -0.83 9.06 -1.05
N SER A 126 -0.13 8.81 0.06
CA SER A 126 1.20 9.36 0.31
C SER A 126 2.26 8.77 -0.64
N SER A 127 2.10 7.52 -1.04
CA SER A 127 2.96 6.87 -2.05
C SER A 127 2.77 7.50 -3.44
N LEU A 128 1.52 7.82 -3.83
CA LEU A 128 1.23 8.57 -5.04
C LEU A 128 1.81 9.99 -4.99
N SER A 129 1.65 10.68 -3.85
CA SER A 129 2.29 11.99 -3.62
C SER A 129 3.81 11.92 -3.83
N TYR A 130 4.46 10.91 -3.24
CA TYR A 130 5.91 10.71 -3.39
C TYR A 130 6.33 10.55 -4.86
N GLN A 131 5.57 9.78 -5.63
CA GLN A 131 5.79 9.65 -7.08
C GLN A 131 5.70 11.02 -7.76
N LEU A 132 4.60 11.76 -7.56
CA LEU A 132 4.39 13.07 -8.20
C LEU A 132 5.45 14.10 -7.79
N ALA A 133 5.91 14.09 -6.54
CA ALA A 133 6.97 14.99 -6.07
C ALA A 133 8.29 14.80 -6.83
N ASN A 134 8.55 13.56 -7.26
CA ASN A 134 9.77 13.18 -7.95
C ASN A 134 9.67 13.38 -9.46
N VAL A 135 8.57 12.96 -10.08
CA VAL A 135 8.46 12.88 -11.56
C VAL A 135 7.25 13.57 -12.18
N GLY A 136 6.37 14.18 -11.37
CA GLY A 136 5.11 14.78 -11.82
C GLY A 136 4.90 16.20 -11.30
N ASP A 137 3.63 16.57 -11.06
CA ASP A 137 3.27 17.87 -10.52
C ASP A 137 3.55 17.94 -9.01
N ARG A 138 4.51 18.79 -8.63
CA ARG A 138 4.94 18.98 -7.24
C ARG A 138 3.88 19.68 -6.37
N ARG A 139 3.03 20.52 -6.96
CA ARG A 139 1.93 21.16 -6.21
C ARG A 139 0.87 20.14 -5.85
N GLU A 140 0.53 19.28 -6.82
CA GLU A 140 -0.37 18.15 -6.56
C GLU A 140 0.22 17.20 -5.52
N ALA A 141 1.52 16.91 -5.59
CA ALA A 141 2.19 16.11 -4.57
C ALA A 141 2.01 16.68 -3.16
N VAL A 142 2.19 17.99 -2.96
CA VAL A 142 1.96 18.64 -1.65
C VAL A 142 0.50 18.49 -1.20
N LEU A 143 -0.46 18.67 -2.12
CA LEU A 143 -1.88 18.51 -1.81
C LEU A 143 -2.19 17.08 -1.34
N LEU A 144 -1.72 16.07 -2.08
CA LEU A 144 -1.96 14.66 -1.76
C LEU A 144 -1.26 14.23 -0.46
N ALA A 145 -0.01 14.65 -0.22
CA ALA A 145 0.68 14.35 1.04
C ALA A 145 -0.06 14.97 2.24
N THR A 146 -0.49 16.23 2.11
CA THR A 146 -1.23 16.92 3.18
C THR A 146 -2.57 16.25 3.45
N ALA A 147 -3.27 15.81 2.39
CA ALA A 147 -4.52 15.08 2.51
C ALA A 147 -4.31 13.72 3.19
N ALA A 148 -3.26 12.99 2.82
CA ALA A 148 -2.91 11.71 3.42
C ALA A 148 -2.61 11.85 4.92
N ALA A 149 -1.76 12.81 5.31
CA ALA A 149 -1.42 13.03 6.72
C ALA A 149 -2.65 13.37 7.58
N LYS A 150 -3.58 14.17 7.05
CA LYS A 150 -4.84 14.51 7.74
C LYS A 150 -5.86 13.37 7.75
N GLY A 151 -5.86 12.55 6.70
CA GLY A 151 -6.83 11.48 6.47
C GLY A 151 -6.51 10.15 7.15
N ALA A 152 -5.35 10.01 7.79
CA ALA A 152 -4.91 8.75 8.40
C ALA A 152 -5.77 8.27 9.58
N GLY A 153 -6.57 9.17 10.16
CA GLY A 153 -7.45 8.85 11.29
C GLY A 153 -6.71 8.56 12.60
N SER A 154 -7.47 8.30 13.66
CA SER A 154 -6.92 8.01 15.00
C SER A 154 -6.29 6.63 15.12
N ALA A 155 -6.64 5.70 14.23
CA ALA A 155 -6.10 4.35 14.19
C ALA A 155 -4.65 4.27 13.67
N ALA A 156 -4.13 5.35 13.06
CA ALA A 156 -2.76 5.39 12.58
C ALA A 156 -1.78 5.19 13.75
N THR A 157 -0.74 4.40 13.54
CA THR A 157 0.35 4.28 14.52
C THR A 157 1.21 5.54 14.51
N ALA A 158 2.02 5.74 15.56
CA ALA A 158 3.02 6.81 15.60
C ALA A 158 3.96 6.75 14.38
N THR A 159 4.44 5.55 14.03
CA THR A 159 5.27 5.31 12.84
C THR A 159 4.55 5.67 11.55
N THR A 160 3.27 5.32 11.42
CA THR A 160 2.45 5.69 10.25
C THR A 160 2.30 7.20 10.15
N ARG A 161 2.00 7.89 11.25
CA ARG A 161 1.91 9.36 11.28
C ARG A 161 3.23 10.01 10.88
N ALA A 162 4.35 9.55 11.44
CA ALA A 162 5.68 10.05 11.10
C ALA A 162 5.99 9.87 9.60
N LEU A 163 5.68 8.70 9.03
CA LEU A 163 5.84 8.46 7.59
C LEU A 163 5.01 9.43 6.75
N LEU A 164 3.74 9.64 7.08
CA LEU A 164 2.87 10.52 6.30
C LEU A 164 3.31 11.99 6.39
N THR A 165 3.75 12.44 7.57
CA THR A 165 4.32 13.77 7.76
C THR A 165 5.66 13.93 7.02
N GLU A 166 6.49 12.89 6.97
CA GLU A 166 7.72 12.89 6.16
C GLU A 166 7.41 13.10 4.68
N ARG A 167 6.34 12.49 4.18
CA ARG A 167 5.89 12.71 2.80
C ARG A 167 5.46 14.16 2.54
N VAL A 168 4.88 14.84 3.53
CA VAL A 168 4.61 16.29 3.45
C VAL A 168 5.92 17.06 3.36
N ALA A 169 6.88 16.77 4.24
CA ALA A 169 8.20 17.43 4.22
C ALA A 169 8.89 17.24 2.87
N TRP A 170 8.91 16.01 2.34
CA TRP A 170 9.49 15.70 1.04
C TRP A 170 8.83 16.47 -0.10
N ALA A 171 7.51 16.48 -0.17
CA ALA A 171 6.79 17.20 -1.21
C ALA A 171 7.06 18.72 -1.16
N GLN A 172 7.12 19.30 0.04
CA GLN A 172 7.47 20.71 0.24
C GLN A 172 8.92 21.00 -0.19
N ALA A 173 9.85 20.10 0.11
CA ALA A 173 11.24 20.22 -0.31
C ALA A 173 11.35 20.21 -1.84
N ARG A 174 10.66 19.28 -2.50
CA ARG A 174 10.61 19.17 -3.97
C ARG A 174 9.98 20.40 -4.62
N LEU A 175 8.97 21.01 -3.97
CA LEU A 175 8.35 22.26 -4.43
C LEU A 175 9.26 23.50 -4.24
N GLY A 176 10.31 23.41 -3.42
CA GLY A 176 11.22 24.52 -3.13
C GLY A 176 10.78 25.39 -1.95
N CYS A 177 10.07 24.81 -0.98
CA CYS A 177 9.54 25.52 0.20
C CYS A 177 10.31 25.14 1.48
N PRO A 178 11.51 25.72 1.73
CA PRO A 178 12.40 25.29 2.82
C PRO A 178 11.79 25.47 4.21
N GLN A 179 11.08 26.58 4.46
CA GLN A 179 10.45 26.84 5.75
C GLN A 179 9.31 25.84 6.04
N ALA A 180 8.52 25.48 5.02
CA ALA A 180 7.47 24.47 5.17
C ALA A 180 8.07 23.07 5.37
N THR A 181 9.19 22.77 4.70
CA THR A 181 9.95 21.53 4.87
C THR A 181 10.44 21.37 6.30
N LEU A 182 11.12 22.38 6.86
CA LEU A 182 11.67 22.34 8.22
C LEU A 182 10.57 22.18 9.28
N ARG A 183 9.43 22.85 9.11
CA ARG A 183 8.28 22.66 10.01
C ARG A 183 7.77 21.22 9.98
N ALA A 184 7.53 20.69 8.79
CA ALA A 184 7.07 19.31 8.65
C ALA A 184 8.07 18.30 9.20
N LEU A 185 9.39 18.53 9.06
CA LEU A 185 10.41 17.68 9.68
C LEU A 185 10.36 17.72 11.22
N GLY A 186 10.10 18.89 11.82
CA GLY A 186 9.86 18.96 13.28
C GLY A 186 8.65 18.15 13.71
N GLU A 187 7.56 18.20 12.95
CA GLU A 187 6.36 17.38 13.19
C GLU A 187 6.62 15.87 13.01
N VAL A 188 7.57 15.48 12.14
CA VAL A 188 8.02 14.08 12.00
C VAL A 188 8.69 13.61 13.28
N ASP A 189 9.62 14.41 13.83
CA ASP A 189 10.35 14.06 15.04
C ASP A 189 9.39 13.88 16.23
N GLU A 190 8.42 14.79 16.38
CA GLU A 190 7.35 14.69 17.38
C GLU A 190 6.52 13.42 17.19
N ALA A 191 6.01 13.17 15.99
CA ALA A 191 5.18 11.99 15.71
C ALA A 191 5.95 10.67 15.91
N TYR A 192 7.26 10.64 15.63
CA TYR A 192 8.09 9.46 15.79
C TYR A 192 8.48 9.20 17.25
N ALA A 193 8.64 10.25 18.05
CA ALA A 193 8.93 10.14 19.48
C ALA A 193 7.81 9.42 20.26
N ASP A 194 6.57 9.50 19.77
CA ASP A 194 5.39 8.84 20.36
C ASP A 194 5.31 7.33 20.08
N ARG A 195 6.31 6.73 19.40
CA ARG A 195 6.30 5.28 19.14
C ARG A 195 6.55 4.51 20.45
N SER A 196 5.71 3.52 20.72
CA SER A 196 5.98 2.55 21.79
C SER A 196 7.14 1.62 21.35
N PRO A 197 8.03 1.19 22.28
CA PRO A 197 9.09 0.23 22.00
C PRO A 197 8.59 -1.12 21.49
#